data_AF-A0A517QPP8-F1
#
_entry.id   AF-A0A517QPP8-F1
#
_cell.length_a   1.000
_cell.length_b   1.000
_cell.length_c   1.000
_cell.angle_alpha   90.00
_cell.angle_beta   90.00
_cell.angle_gamma   90.00
#
_symmetry.space_group_name_H-M   'P 1'
#
loop_
_entity.id
_entity.type
_entity.pdbx_description
1 polymer ?
#
loop_
_entity_poly.entity_id
_entity_poly.type
_entity_poly.pdbx_seq_one_letter_code
_entity_poly.pdbx_strand_id
1 'polypeptide(L)'
;MSDTTDDNLILKTLQREITSKNEIIAALTERLEGTADQLDRLQRSGVKPGDAPARPLSSLAQHVEKALETYNELDPEDHFTRIELGIEQILEMLSSGNFASPASSEAESKATSSNVAPPASTNSVNPSGDDDFWAATKARLLGEEVAENDEAESKGDESPDLVTPAEAATVQQNSQFSEQPLHEEPELAEMPAPVVEFDDPVVLLEAVTDRDSYIVYLISRLRNAEAAAYPPVDWSELSNAPSDLVAKLVELHDQLEDQLRQAQLSVSLERAMLTRERAKLAQVKQHLEKEVKRMGGGLGPFAQEVIGSKEDGDRLDKFIEIALRSSSNE
;
A
#
# COMPACT_ATOMS: atom_id res chain seq x y z
N MET A 1 -20.88 -26.30 50.43
CA MET A 1 -21.77 -27.06 49.52
C MET A 1 -22.43 -26.19 48.45
N SER A 2 -22.10 -24.88 48.36
CA SER A 2 -22.65 -23.94 47.36
C SER A 2 -21.85 -23.87 46.04
N ASP A 3 -20.52 -24.05 46.07
CA ASP A 3 -19.63 -23.91 44.89
C ASP A 3 -19.99 -24.80 43.71
N THR A 4 -20.45 -26.02 43.95
CA THR A 4 -20.81 -26.96 42.88
C THR A 4 -21.96 -26.49 42.00
N THR A 5 -22.79 -25.55 42.47
CA THR A 5 -23.93 -25.05 41.69
C THR A 5 -23.50 -24.00 40.66
N ASP A 6 -22.55 -23.15 41.05
CA ASP A 6 -22.01 -22.09 40.19
C ASP A 6 -21.07 -22.69 39.13
N ASP A 7 -20.25 -23.68 39.50
CA ASP A 7 -19.43 -24.43 38.54
C ASP A 7 -20.28 -25.16 37.48
N ASN A 8 -21.44 -25.69 37.87
CA ASN A 8 -22.38 -26.32 36.93
C ASN A 8 -23.08 -25.31 36.00
N LEU A 9 -23.28 -24.07 36.46
CA LEU A 9 -23.80 -22.98 35.64
C LEU A 9 -22.76 -22.53 34.61
N ILE A 10 -21.50 -22.37 35.03
CA ILE A 10 -20.37 -22.02 34.16
C ILE A 10 -20.12 -23.12 33.11
N LEU A 11 -20.19 -24.40 33.50
CA LEU A 11 -20.08 -25.51 32.55
C LEU A 11 -21.19 -25.46 31.49
N LYS A 12 -22.43 -25.14 31.88
CA LYS A 12 -23.55 -25.04 30.94
C LYS A 12 -23.41 -23.84 29.99
N THR A 13 -22.91 -22.69 30.46
CA THR A 13 -22.66 -21.54 29.59
C THR A 13 -21.52 -21.81 28.62
N LEU A 14 -20.41 -22.38 29.09
CA LEU A 14 -19.29 -22.79 28.23
C LEU A 14 -19.72 -23.83 27.20
N GLN A 15 -20.53 -24.81 27.59
CA GLN A 15 -21.04 -25.83 26.68
C GLN A 15 -21.95 -25.21 25.60
N ARG A 16 -22.80 -24.23 25.95
CA ARG A 16 -23.61 -23.49 24.99
C ARG A 16 -22.75 -22.68 24.02
N GLU A 17 -21.71 -22.02 24.52
CA GLU A 17 -20.79 -21.25 23.71
C GLU A 17 -20.01 -22.14 22.73
N ILE A 18 -19.54 -23.30 23.19
CA ILE A 18 -18.89 -24.31 22.35
C ILE A 18 -19.84 -24.79 21.25
N THR A 19 -21.10 -25.10 21.58
CA THR A 19 -22.07 -25.53 20.56
C THR A 19 -22.35 -24.44 19.53
N SER A 20 -22.47 -23.18 19.96
CA SER A 20 -22.67 -22.04 19.06
C SER A 20 -21.46 -21.81 18.15
N LYS A 21 -20.24 -21.89 18.71
CA LYS A 21 -18.99 -21.79 17.92
C LYS A 21 -18.89 -22.93 16.90
N ASN A 22 -19.23 -24.16 17.29
CA ASN A 22 -19.22 -25.30 16.38
C ASN A 22 -20.25 -25.16 15.24
N GLU A 23 -21.42 -24.58 15.51
CA GLU A 23 -22.43 -24.30 14.49
C GLU A 23 -21.96 -23.24 13.49
N ILE A 24 -21.30 -22.17 13.97
CA ILE A 24 -20.70 -21.15 13.11
C ILE A 24 -19.56 -21.73 12.27
N ILE A 25 -18.70 -22.58 12.87
CA ILE A 25 -17.62 -23.26 12.15
C ILE A 25 -18.20 -24.16 11.06
N ALA A 26 -19.27 -24.91 11.35
CA ALA A 26 -19.94 -25.75 10.36
C ALA A 26 -20.50 -24.92 9.19
N ALA A 27 -21.20 -23.82 9.48
CA ALA A 27 -21.75 -22.92 8.45
C ALA A 27 -20.66 -22.25 7.60
N LEU A 28 -19.56 -21.82 8.22
CA LEU A 28 -18.41 -21.26 7.50
C LEU A 28 -17.73 -22.32 6.62
N THR A 29 -17.61 -23.55 7.12
CA THR A 29 -17.00 -24.66 6.37
C THR A 29 -17.85 -25.02 5.15
N GLU A 30 -19.18 -25.10 5.31
CA GLU A 30 -20.11 -25.34 4.20
C GLU A 30 -20.03 -24.21 3.15
N ARG A 31 -19.94 -22.95 3.60
CA ARG A 31 -19.76 -21.82 2.69
C ARG A 31 -18.43 -21.89 1.94
N LEU A 32 -17.35 -22.27 2.61
CA LEU A 32 -16.02 -22.41 1.99
C LEU A 32 -15.99 -23.56 0.99
N GLU A 33 -16.61 -24.70 1.31
CA GLU A 33 -16.77 -25.84 0.40
C GLU A 33 -17.57 -25.42 -0.83
N GLY A 34 -18.68 -24.69 -0.64
CA GLY A 34 -19.48 -24.14 -1.74
C GLY A 34 -18.70 -23.16 -2.64
N THR A 35 -17.82 -22.32 -2.07
CA THR A 35 -16.97 -21.42 -2.86
C THR A 35 -15.82 -22.15 -3.55
N ALA A 36 -15.25 -23.16 -2.90
CA ALA A 36 -14.19 -23.99 -3.47
C ALA A 36 -14.73 -24.79 -4.67
N ASP A 37 -15.92 -25.37 -4.55
CA ASP A 37 -16.62 -26.05 -5.64
C ASP A 37 -16.95 -25.10 -6.81
N GLN A 38 -17.35 -23.86 -6.51
CA GLN A 38 -17.58 -22.85 -7.56
C GLN A 38 -16.28 -22.50 -8.28
N LEU A 39 -15.17 -22.38 -7.55
CA LEU A 39 -13.87 -22.08 -8.12
C LEU A 39 -13.31 -23.26 -8.92
N ASP A 40 -13.43 -24.49 -8.44
CA ASP A 40 -13.08 -25.71 -9.18
C ASP A 40 -13.92 -25.84 -10.45
N ARG A 41 -15.23 -25.56 -10.39
CA ARG A 41 -16.08 -25.52 -11.60
C ARG A 41 -15.64 -24.46 -12.60
N LEU A 42 -15.22 -23.28 -12.14
CA LEU A 42 -14.69 -22.22 -13.02
C LEU A 42 -13.33 -22.59 -13.63
N GLN A 43 -12.46 -23.24 -12.85
CA GLN A 43 -11.17 -23.71 -13.33
C GLN A 43 -11.31 -24.87 -14.32
N ARG A 44 -12.22 -25.82 -14.06
CA ARG A 44 -12.52 -26.95 -14.96
C ARG A 44 -13.30 -26.54 -16.21
N SER A 45 -14.13 -25.50 -16.14
CA SER A 45 -14.83 -24.99 -17.32
C SER A 45 -13.91 -24.26 -18.29
N GLY A 46 -12.63 -24.04 -17.93
CA GLY A 46 -11.60 -23.52 -18.84
C GLY A 46 -11.89 -22.10 -19.32
N VAL A 47 -12.76 -21.35 -18.62
CA VAL A 47 -13.05 -19.96 -18.94
C VAL A 47 -11.79 -19.14 -18.65
N LYS A 48 -11.05 -18.83 -19.72
CA LYS A 48 -9.93 -17.89 -19.66
C LYS A 48 -10.45 -16.55 -19.10
N PRO A 49 -9.69 -15.88 -18.23
CA PRO A 49 -10.04 -14.55 -17.76
C PRO A 49 -10.07 -13.61 -18.98
N GLY A 50 -11.26 -13.34 -19.51
CA GLY A 50 -11.46 -12.57 -20.74
C GLY A 50 -12.62 -13.04 -21.61
N ASP A 51 -13.07 -14.30 -21.50
CA ASP A 51 -14.08 -14.89 -22.40
C ASP A 51 -15.28 -15.50 -21.65
N ALA A 52 -15.64 -14.89 -20.51
CA ALA A 52 -16.79 -15.34 -19.74
C ALA A 52 -18.09 -15.03 -20.51
N PRO A 53 -18.97 -16.01 -20.77
CA PRO A 53 -20.31 -15.71 -21.27
C PRO A 53 -21.02 -14.85 -20.24
N ALA A 54 -21.55 -13.72 -20.69
CA ALA A 54 -22.26 -12.75 -19.88
C ALA A 54 -23.24 -13.46 -18.92
N ARG A 55 -22.86 -13.58 -17.65
CA ARG A 55 -23.83 -13.85 -16.58
C ARG A 55 -24.86 -12.73 -16.65
N PRO A 56 -26.15 -13.02 -16.45
CA PRO A 56 -27.14 -11.98 -16.42
C PRO A 56 -26.77 -11.00 -15.30
N LEU A 57 -26.41 -9.78 -15.68
CA LEU A 57 -26.02 -8.69 -14.78
C LEU A 57 -27.06 -8.44 -13.67
N SER A 58 -28.27 -8.99 -13.81
CA SER A 58 -29.33 -8.97 -12.81
C SER A 58 -28.96 -9.65 -11.49
N SER A 59 -28.20 -10.76 -11.48
CA SER A 59 -27.86 -11.42 -10.22
C SER A 59 -26.79 -10.67 -9.42
N LEU A 60 -25.86 -10.03 -10.14
CA LEU A 60 -24.84 -9.18 -9.52
C LEU A 60 -25.47 -7.87 -9.05
N ALA A 61 -26.34 -7.25 -9.86
CA ALA A 61 -27.09 -6.07 -9.48
C ALA A 61 -27.94 -6.32 -8.23
N GLN A 62 -28.65 -7.46 -8.14
CA GLN A 62 -29.39 -7.85 -6.94
C GLN A 62 -28.49 -8.07 -5.71
N HIS A 63 -27.28 -8.59 -5.91
CA HIS A 63 -26.34 -8.79 -4.80
C HIS A 63 -25.74 -7.47 -4.30
N VAL A 64 -25.45 -6.55 -5.22
CA VAL A 64 -24.97 -5.20 -4.91
C VAL A 64 -26.08 -4.38 -4.24
N GLU A 65 -27.30 -4.47 -4.74
CA GLU A 65 -28.48 -3.82 -4.15
C GLU A 65 -28.73 -4.34 -2.73
N LYS A 66 -28.69 -5.66 -2.53
CA LYS A 66 -28.80 -6.25 -1.19
C LYS A 66 -27.64 -5.85 -0.27
N ALA A 67 -26.41 -5.77 -0.79
CA ALA A 67 -25.26 -5.33 -0.02
C ALA A 67 -25.39 -3.85 0.40
N LEU A 68 -25.87 -2.99 -0.49
CA LEU A 68 -26.16 -1.59 -0.21
C LEU A 68 -27.33 -1.42 0.78
N GLU A 69 -28.35 -2.26 0.67
CA GLU A 69 -29.48 -2.28 1.62
C GLU A 69 -28.99 -2.69 3.02
N THR A 70 -28.17 -3.74 3.13
CA THR A 70 -27.56 -4.11 4.42
C THR A 70 -26.62 -3.03 4.94
N TYR A 71 -25.87 -2.35 4.07
CA TYR A 71 -24.97 -1.27 4.46
C TYR A 71 -25.74 -0.06 4.99
N ASN A 72 -26.87 0.29 4.37
CA ASN A 72 -27.76 1.34 4.84
C ASN A 72 -28.49 0.95 6.14
N GLU A 73 -28.94 -0.30 6.29
CA GLU A 73 -29.54 -0.80 7.53
C GLU A 73 -28.57 -0.77 8.72
N LEU A 74 -27.27 -0.89 8.44
CA LEU A 74 -26.22 -0.80 9.44
C LEU A 74 -25.98 0.63 9.93
N ASP A 75 -26.59 1.67 9.35
CA ASP A 75 -26.39 3.10 9.68
C ASP A 75 -24.94 3.37 10.14
N PRO A 76 -23.95 3.25 9.23
CA PRO A 76 -22.54 3.24 9.59
C PRO A 76 -22.13 4.52 10.31
N GLU A 77 -22.80 5.64 10.05
CA GLU A 77 -22.60 6.91 10.74
C GLU A 77 -22.92 6.81 12.25
N ASP A 78 -23.98 6.10 12.64
CA ASP A 78 -24.32 5.84 14.04
C ASP A 78 -23.30 4.89 14.70
N HIS A 79 -22.77 3.93 13.94
CA HIS A 79 -21.69 3.08 14.44
C HIS A 79 -20.38 3.83 14.62
N PHE A 80 -20.01 4.71 13.68
CA PHE A 80 -18.80 5.52 13.78
C PHE A 80 -18.90 6.53 14.91
N THR A 81 -20.03 7.24 15.07
CA THR A 81 -20.24 8.16 16.20
C THR A 81 -20.19 7.43 17.55
N ARG A 82 -20.70 6.20 17.64
CA ARG A 82 -20.58 5.38 18.86
C ARG A 82 -19.14 4.94 19.14
N ILE A 83 -18.36 4.65 18.10
CA ILE A 83 -16.94 4.30 18.23
C ILE A 83 -16.15 5.54 18.66
N GLU A 84 -16.40 6.69 18.05
CA GLU A 84 -15.78 7.98 18.41
C GLU A 84 -16.06 8.33 19.87
N LEU A 85 -17.32 8.24 20.30
CA LEU A 85 -17.71 8.48 21.70
C LEU A 85 -17.04 7.49 22.67
N GLY A 86 -16.88 6.22 22.26
CA GLY A 86 -16.17 5.21 23.04
C GLY A 86 -14.67 5.50 23.15
N ILE A 87 -14.05 5.99 22.07
CA ILE A 87 -12.64 6.40 22.07
C ILE A 87 -12.45 7.63 22.96
N GLU A 88 -13.34 8.62 22.87
CA GLU A 88 -13.33 9.79 23.75
C GLU A 88 -13.47 9.39 25.21
N GLN A 89 -14.37 8.46 25.53
CA GLN A 89 -14.53 7.95 26.90
C GLN A 89 -13.28 7.19 27.39
N ILE A 90 -12.63 6.40 26.54
CA ILE A 90 -11.38 5.71 26.88
C ILE A 90 -10.26 6.73 27.10
N LEU A 91 -10.16 7.75 26.25
CA LEU A 91 -9.18 8.83 26.39
C LEU A 91 -9.46 9.68 27.63
N GLU A 92 -10.73 9.90 27.97
CA GLU A 92 -11.15 10.54 29.23
C GLU A 92 -10.75 9.68 30.42
N MET A 93 -10.98 8.36 30.39
CA MET A 93 -10.55 7.45 31.47
C MET A 93 -9.03 7.39 31.64
N LEU A 94 -8.28 7.45 30.53
CA LEU A 94 -6.81 7.45 30.55
C LEU A 94 -6.25 8.80 31.02
N SER A 95 -6.84 9.92 30.59
CA SER A 95 -6.44 11.27 31.01
C SER A 95 -6.89 11.62 32.44
N SER A 96 -8.01 11.07 32.89
CA SER A 96 -8.48 11.15 34.28
C SER A 96 -7.60 10.40 35.27
N GLY A 97 -6.61 9.61 34.79
CA GLY A 97 -5.58 9.01 35.62
C GLY A 97 -6.08 8.05 36.70
N ASN A 98 -7.34 7.60 36.65
CA ASN A 98 -7.94 6.78 37.69
C ASN A 98 -7.94 5.29 37.35
N PHE A 99 -6.78 4.76 36.93
CA PHE A 99 -6.49 3.32 36.95
C PHE A 99 -6.05 2.91 38.37
N ALA A 100 -6.96 3.10 39.34
CA ALA A 100 -6.85 2.44 40.62
C ALA A 100 -7.30 0.98 40.45
N SER A 101 -6.33 0.10 40.22
CA SER A 101 -6.47 -1.34 40.36
C SER A 101 -7.08 -1.68 41.73
N PRO A 102 -8.18 -2.45 41.84
CA PRO A 102 -8.71 -2.86 43.13
C PRO A 102 -7.88 -4.03 43.64
N ALA A 103 -6.72 -3.73 44.23
CA ALA A 103 -5.94 -4.68 45.00
C ALA A 103 -5.44 -3.99 46.29
N SER A 104 -6.17 -4.24 47.38
CA SER A 104 -5.68 -4.33 48.76
C SER A 104 -4.67 -3.29 49.25
N SER A 105 -5.16 -2.31 50.04
CA SER A 105 -4.60 -2.04 51.38
C SER A 105 -5.42 -0.97 52.11
N GLU A 106 -5.98 -1.35 53.24
CA GLU A 106 -6.36 -0.47 54.33
C GLU A 106 -5.19 0.42 54.75
N ALA A 107 -5.39 1.73 54.85
CA ALA A 107 -4.92 2.54 55.98
C ALA A 107 -5.50 3.96 55.89
N GLU A 108 -6.15 4.34 56.97
CA GLU A 108 -6.65 5.67 57.30
C GLU A 108 -5.55 6.74 57.21
N SER A 109 -5.90 7.96 56.78
CA SER A 109 -5.81 9.18 57.62
C SER A 109 -5.82 10.50 56.84
N LYS A 110 -6.85 11.31 57.13
CA LYS A 110 -6.79 12.71 57.58
C LYS A 110 -6.58 13.86 56.58
N ALA A 111 -7.53 14.78 56.66
CA ALA A 111 -7.75 16.02 55.93
C ALA A 111 -6.74 17.16 56.16
N THR A 112 -6.59 18.08 55.18
CA THR A 112 -6.69 19.58 55.25
C THR A 112 -6.27 20.19 53.89
N SER A 113 -7.14 20.95 53.20
CA SER A 113 -7.33 22.42 53.23
C SER A 113 -6.36 23.26 52.36
N SER A 114 -6.98 24.00 51.42
CA SER A 114 -6.69 25.35 50.91
C SER A 114 -5.40 25.67 50.12
N ASN A 115 -5.63 26.03 48.85
CA ASN A 115 -5.32 27.31 48.17
C ASN A 115 -3.85 27.79 48.08
N VAL A 116 -3.39 28.08 46.84
CA VAL A 116 -2.62 29.27 46.38
C VAL A 116 -1.92 28.94 45.04
N ALA A 117 -2.09 29.83 44.06
CA ALA A 117 -1.47 29.81 42.72
C ALA A 117 0.00 30.33 42.73
N PRO A 118 0.60 30.60 41.55
CA PRO A 118 1.65 29.82 40.88
C PRO A 118 3.09 30.31 41.21
N PRO A 119 4.13 29.66 40.66
CA PRO A 119 5.18 30.46 40.05
C PRO A 119 5.69 29.95 38.69
N ALA A 120 6.22 30.91 37.96
CA ALA A 120 6.76 30.85 36.62
C ALA A 120 8.12 30.13 36.50
N SER A 121 8.32 29.61 35.29
CA SER A 121 9.55 29.52 34.49
C SER A 121 10.91 29.38 35.18
N THR A 122 11.54 28.24 34.96
CA THR A 122 12.99 28.18 34.75
C THR A 122 13.30 27.41 33.47
N ASN A 123 14.06 28.05 32.59
CA ASN A 123 14.59 27.52 31.35
C ASN A 123 15.44 26.27 31.62
N SER A 124 15.12 25.17 30.93
CA SER A 124 16.05 24.09 30.65
C SER A 124 16.11 23.89 29.15
N VAL A 125 17.14 24.48 28.54
CA VAL A 125 17.56 24.21 27.16
C VAL A 125 18.04 22.76 27.10
N ASN A 126 17.32 21.91 26.37
CA ASN A 126 17.85 20.68 25.80
C ASN A 126 17.13 20.40 24.46
N PRO A 127 17.84 19.89 23.43
CA PRO A 127 17.33 19.85 22.07
C PRO A 127 16.51 18.57 21.84
N SER A 128 15.19 18.72 21.80
CA SER A 128 14.27 17.67 21.36
C SER A 128 13.71 18.05 19.99
N GLY A 129 14.37 17.60 18.93
CA GLY A 129 13.96 17.82 17.54
C GLY A 129 12.78 16.95 17.07
N ASP A 130 12.08 16.27 17.99
CA ASP A 130 11.00 15.33 17.65
C ASP A 130 9.60 15.98 17.73
N ASP A 131 9.45 17.07 18.50
CA ASP A 131 8.17 17.79 18.61
C ASP A 131 7.92 18.71 17.39
N ASP A 132 8.98 19.25 16.79
CA ASP A 132 8.91 20.09 15.59
C ASP A 132 8.55 19.30 14.33
N PHE A 133 8.97 18.03 14.24
CA PHE A 133 8.60 17.17 13.10
C PHE A 133 7.10 16.91 13.07
N TRP A 134 6.49 16.63 14.23
CA TRP A 134 5.06 16.39 14.30
C TRP A 134 4.23 17.66 14.08
N ALA A 135 4.70 18.80 14.57
CA ALA A 135 4.08 20.10 14.30
C ALA A 135 4.13 20.45 12.81
N ALA A 136 5.28 20.28 12.15
CA ALA A 136 5.46 20.55 10.73
C ALA A 136 4.64 19.61 9.83
N THR A 137 4.53 18.34 10.21
CA THR A 137 3.72 17.37 9.46
C THR A 137 2.22 17.64 9.60
N LYS A 138 1.78 18.11 10.78
CA LYS A 138 0.39 18.56 10.99
C LYS A 138 0.04 19.80 10.17
N ALA A 139 0.93 20.80 10.14
CA ALA A 139 0.73 22.01 9.35
C ALA A 139 0.60 21.70 7.85
N ARG A 140 1.44 20.78 7.33
CA ARG A 140 1.37 20.31 5.95
C ARG A 140 0.09 19.52 5.63
N LEU A 141 -0.47 18.79 6.59
CA LEU A 141 -1.68 17.99 6.39
C LEU A 141 -2.97 18.85 6.43
N LEU A 142 -2.95 19.94 7.19
CA LEU A 142 -4.09 20.86 7.34
C LEU A 142 -4.11 21.98 6.30
N GLY A 143 -3.14 22.00 5.37
CA GLY A 143 -3.06 23.01 4.30
C GLY A 143 -2.72 24.40 4.81
N GLU A 144 -2.15 24.51 6.01
CA GLU A 144 -1.70 25.79 6.55
C GLU A 144 -0.31 26.08 5.97
N GLU A 145 -0.31 26.70 4.78
CA GLU A 145 0.90 27.14 4.11
C GLU A 145 1.61 28.17 4.99
N VAL A 146 2.79 27.80 5.49
CA VAL A 146 3.74 28.72 6.09
C VAL A 146 4.14 29.71 5.00
N ALA A 147 3.68 30.96 5.14
CA ALA A 147 4.05 32.06 4.28
C ALA A 147 5.56 32.34 4.42
N GLU A 148 6.37 31.70 3.58
CA GLU A 148 7.73 32.14 3.32
C GLU A 148 7.68 33.28 2.28
N ASN A 149 7.86 34.49 2.80
CA ASN A 149 8.48 35.56 2.04
C ASN A 149 9.84 35.07 1.56
N ASP A 150 10.07 35.06 0.24
CA ASP A 150 11.26 35.71 -0.29
C ASP A 150 11.05 36.09 -1.76
N GLU A 151 11.28 37.39 -1.97
CA GLU A 151 11.27 38.08 -3.24
C GLU A 151 12.39 37.56 -4.15
N ALA A 152 12.04 37.20 -5.39
CA ALA A 152 12.98 37.27 -6.50
C ALA A 152 12.22 37.60 -7.79
N GLU A 153 12.28 38.89 -8.13
CA GLU A 153 11.97 39.43 -9.45
C GLU A 153 12.69 38.65 -10.55
N SER A 154 11.98 38.31 -11.63
CA SER A 154 12.58 38.31 -12.97
C SER A 154 11.51 38.54 -14.04
N LYS A 155 11.68 39.64 -14.76
CA LYS A 155 10.88 40.12 -15.88
C LYS A 155 11.39 39.55 -17.21
N GLY A 156 10.50 39.50 -18.21
CA GLY A 156 10.81 39.37 -19.65
C GLY A 156 10.04 38.18 -20.25
N ASP A 157 8.88 38.32 -20.88
CA ASP A 157 8.52 39.17 -22.04
C ASP A 157 9.42 38.92 -23.26
N GLU A 158 8.99 38.03 -24.16
CA GLU A 158 8.84 38.31 -25.60
C GLU A 158 8.48 37.02 -26.41
N SER A 159 7.29 37.05 -26.99
CA SER A 159 6.93 36.46 -28.29
C SER A 159 6.12 37.56 -28.98
N PRO A 160 6.10 37.73 -30.32
CA PRO A 160 6.12 36.67 -31.34
C PRO A 160 6.93 37.02 -32.61
N ASP A 161 7.08 36.08 -33.55
CA ASP A 161 7.03 36.53 -34.95
C ASP A 161 6.47 35.49 -35.93
N LEU A 162 5.58 36.04 -36.76
CA LEU A 162 4.79 35.43 -37.82
C LEU A 162 5.60 35.47 -39.12
N VAL A 163 5.74 34.34 -39.82
CA VAL A 163 5.91 34.37 -41.28
C VAL A 163 5.20 33.20 -41.96
N THR A 164 4.18 33.54 -42.74
CA THR A 164 3.72 32.85 -43.95
C THR A 164 3.28 33.96 -44.93
N PRO A 165 2.97 33.72 -46.22
CA PRO A 165 3.19 32.55 -47.10
C PRO A 165 3.80 32.96 -48.47
N ALA A 166 4.17 32.00 -49.34
CA ALA A 166 3.77 31.96 -50.77
C ALA A 166 4.46 30.86 -51.60
N GLU A 167 3.61 30.15 -52.36
CA GLU A 167 3.77 29.72 -53.76
C GLU A 167 4.36 28.33 -54.13
N ALA A 168 3.43 27.37 -54.21
CA ALA A 168 3.05 26.56 -55.39
C ALA A 168 4.11 26.05 -56.39
N ALA A 169 4.24 24.71 -56.48
CA ALA A 169 4.14 23.87 -57.70
C ALA A 169 4.39 22.39 -57.33
N THR A 170 3.39 21.51 -57.34
CA THR A 170 2.99 20.61 -58.45
C THR A 170 3.91 19.38 -58.66
N VAL A 171 3.40 18.23 -58.17
CA VAL A 171 3.43 16.86 -58.77
C VAL A 171 4.75 16.06 -58.75
N GLN A 172 4.77 14.99 -57.94
CA GLN A 172 4.84 13.62 -58.46
C GLN A 172 4.51 12.59 -57.38
N GLN A 173 3.46 11.80 -57.64
CA GLN A 173 3.22 10.52 -57.02
C GLN A 173 4.46 9.65 -57.18
N ASN A 174 5.12 9.33 -56.09
CA ASN A 174 5.98 8.16 -56.02
C ASN A 174 5.59 7.40 -54.74
N SER A 175 4.69 6.45 -54.91
CA SER A 175 4.42 5.39 -53.95
C SER A 175 5.67 4.51 -53.86
N GLN A 176 6.73 5.03 -53.26
CA GLN A 176 7.78 4.19 -52.71
C GLN A 176 7.24 3.66 -51.39
N PHE A 177 6.63 2.48 -51.49
CA PHE A 177 6.65 1.47 -50.45
C PHE A 177 8.11 1.35 -50.01
N SER A 178 8.51 2.14 -49.01
CA SER A 178 9.74 1.89 -48.30
C SER A 178 9.46 0.62 -47.52
N GLU A 179 9.87 -0.51 -48.08
CA GLU A 179 10.22 -1.69 -47.31
C GLU A 179 11.32 -1.25 -46.33
N GLN A 180 10.90 -0.68 -45.20
CA GLN A 180 11.77 -0.55 -44.05
C GLN A 180 12.26 -1.97 -43.73
N PRO A 181 13.57 -2.14 -43.55
CA PRO A 181 14.12 -3.45 -43.24
C PRO A 181 13.43 -3.96 -41.98
N LEU A 182 12.89 -5.18 -42.04
CA LEU A 182 12.47 -5.95 -40.88
C LEU A 182 13.53 -5.76 -39.79
N HIS A 183 13.18 -5.00 -38.74
CA HIS A 183 14.03 -4.87 -37.57
C HIS A 183 14.35 -6.28 -37.11
N GLU A 184 15.64 -6.67 -37.18
CA GLU A 184 16.14 -7.92 -36.61
C GLU A 184 15.67 -7.95 -35.17
N GLU A 185 14.72 -8.85 -34.89
CA GLU A 185 14.19 -9.06 -33.55
C GLU A 185 15.39 -9.45 -32.67
N PRO A 186 15.69 -8.70 -31.60
CA PRO A 186 16.87 -8.97 -30.80
C PRO A 186 16.81 -10.41 -30.30
N GLU A 187 17.92 -11.15 -30.51
CA GLU A 187 18.04 -12.54 -30.10
C GLU A 187 17.56 -12.69 -28.64
N LEU A 188 16.77 -13.73 -28.39
CA LEU A 188 16.23 -14.03 -27.07
C LEU A 188 17.39 -14.16 -26.09
N ALA A 189 17.42 -13.32 -25.06
CA ALA A 189 18.34 -13.52 -23.94
C ALA A 189 18.10 -14.93 -23.38
N GLU A 190 19.20 -15.63 -23.05
CA GLU A 190 19.10 -16.97 -22.49
C GLU A 190 18.37 -16.94 -21.15
N MET A 191 17.43 -17.87 -20.97
CA MET A 191 16.67 -17.98 -19.73
C MET A 191 17.62 -18.37 -18.59
N PRO A 192 17.60 -17.66 -17.44
CA PRO A 192 18.45 -17.98 -16.31
C PRO A 192 18.18 -19.41 -15.83
N ALA A 193 19.25 -20.15 -15.55
CA ALA A 193 19.17 -21.54 -15.15
C ALA A 193 18.53 -21.68 -13.74
N PRO A 194 17.75 -22.75 -13.50
CA PRO A 194 17.19 -22.98 -12.17
C PRO A 194 18.30 -23.28 -11.17
N VAL A 195 18.26 -22.61 -10.02
CA VAL A 195 19.18 -22.88 -8.91
C VAL A 195 18.84 -24.23 -8.28
N VAL A 196 19.82 -25.12 -8.22
CA VAL A 196 19.67 -26.47 -7.66
C VAL A 196 20.21 -26.54 -6.22
N GLU A 197 21.14 -25.66 -5.86
CA GLU A 197 21.82 -25.64 -4.57
C GLU A 197 21.49 -24.34 -3.80
N PHE A 198 20.87 -24.47 -2.63
CA PHE A 198 20.38 -23.36 -1.79
C PHE A 198 21.28 -23.06 -0.59
N ASP A 199 22.45 -23.70 -0.53
CA ASP A 199 23.29 -23.71 0.66
C ASP A 199 24.14 -22.44 0.81
N ASP A 200 24.36 -21.70 -0.27
CA ASP A 200 25.12 -20.44 -0.27
C ASP A 200 24.18 -19.23 -0.47
N PRO A 201 24.08 -18.30 0.53
CA PRO A 201 23.24 -17.12 0.40
C PRO A 201 23.70 -16.17 -0.72
N VAL A 202 24.97 -16.19 -1.11
CA VAL A 202 25.49 -15.32 -2.19
C VAL A 202 24.97 -15.80 -3.55
N VAL A 203 25.01 -17.11 -3.79
CA VAL A 203 24.50 -17.74 -5.03
C VAL A 203 23.00 -17.50 -5.18
N LEU A 204 22.25 -17.53 -4.07
CA LEU A 204 20.82 -17.22 -4.09
C LEU A 204 20.53 -15.77 -4.45
N LEU A 205 21.32 -14.83 -3.94
CA LEU A 205 21.17 -13.42 -4.29
C LEU A 205 21.45 -13.18 -5.77
N GLU A 206 22.55 -13.73 -6.29
CA GLU A 206 22.91 -13.63 -7.71
C GLU A 206 21.82 -14.22 -8.62
N ALA A 207 21.30 -15.38 -8.28
CA ALA A 207 20.22 -15.99 -9.04
C ALA A 207 18.90 -15.19 -8.99
N VAL A 208 18.59 -14.55 -7.86
CA VAL A 208 17.44 -13.63 -7.76
C VAL A 208 17.66 -12.42 -8.65
N THR A 209 18.85 -11.83 -8.67
CA THR A 209 19.16 -10.70 -9.54
C THR A 209 19.10 -11.07 -11.02
N ASP A 210 19.60 -12.25 -11.39
CA ASP A 210 19.55 -12.75 -12.76
C ASP A 210 18.11 -12.98 -13.21
N ARG A 211 17.29 -13.61 -12.37
CA ARG A 211 15.85 -13.77 -12.62
C ARG A 211 15.16 -12.43 -12.80
N ASP A 212 15.39 -11.48 -11.91
CA ASP A 212 14.71 -10.19 -11.92
C ASP A 212 15.12 -9.37 -13.15
N SER A 213 16.40 -9.40 -13.54
CA SER A 213 16.88 -8.78 -14.78
C SER A 213 16.25 -9.40 -16.03
N TYR A 214 16.09 -10.73 -16.05
CA TYR A 214 15.43 -11.44 -17.14
C TYR A 214 13.93 -11.11 -17.24
N ILE A 215 13.24 -10.97 -16.11
CA ILE A 215 11.84 -10.53 -16.08
C ILE A 215 11.72 -9.12 -16.67
N VAL A 216 12.62 -8.19 -16.30
CA VAL A 216 12.63 -6.84 -16.87
C VAL A 216 12.87 -6.87 -18.38
N TYR A 217 13.80 -7.71 -18.85
CA TYR A 217 14.02 -7.93 -20.28
C TYR A 217 12.77 -8.46 -21.01
N LEU A 218 12.06 -9.43 -20.43
CA LEU A 218 10.81 -9.95 -21.03
C LEU A 218 9.72 -8.89 -21.09
N ILE A 219 9.58 -8.08 -20.04
CA ILE A 219 8.60 -6.98 -19.99
C ILE A 219 8.92 -5.93 -21.06
N SER A 220 10.18 -5.52 -21.20
CA SER A 220 10.58 -4.53 -22.20
C SER A 220 10.37 -5.06 -23.63
N ARG A 221 10.74 -6.31 -23.89
CA ARG A 221 10.49 -6.97 -25.18
C ARG A 221 9.01 -7.06 -25.51
N LEU A 222 8.17 -7.44 -24.56
CA LEU A 222 6.72 -7.52 -24.74
C LEU A 222 6.14 -6.14 -25.07
N ARG A 223 6.53 -5.10 -24.31
CA ARG A 223 6.11 -3.72 -24.58
C ARG A 223 6.53 -3.24 -25.96
N ASN A 224 7.75 -3.57 -26.39
CA ASN A 224 8.24 -3.23 -27.73
C ASN A 224 7.45 -3.95 -28.82
N ALA A 225 7.09 -5.22 -28.62
CA ALA A 225 6.26 -5.98 -29.55
C ALA A 225 4.83 -5.43 -29.63
N GLU A 226 4.24 -5.04 -28.50
CA GLU A 226 2.93 -4.39 -28.44
C GLU A 226 2.95 -3.00 -29.11
N ALA A 227 4.00 -2.22 -28.89
CA ALA A 227 4.16 -0.91 -29.53
C ALA A 227 4.34 -1.05 -31.05
N ALA A 228 5.09 -2.06 -31.51
CA ALA A 228 5.27 -2.36 -32.93
C ALA A 228 3.98 -2.84 -33.62
N ALA A 229 2.98 -3.31 -32.87
CA ALA A 229 1.70 -3.74 -33.43
C ALA A 229 0.86 -2.58 -33.98
N TYR A 230 1.16 -1.34 -33.57
CA TYR A 230 0.47 -0.15 -34.05
C TYR A 230 1.38 0.67 -34.96
N PRO A 231 0.93 1.04 -36.17
CA PRO A 231 1.68 1.95 -37.02
C PRO A 231 1.85 3.31 -36.32
N PRO A 232 2.93 4.05 -36.60
CA PRO A 232 3.12 5.39 -36.06
C PRO A 232 1.91 6.26 -36.43
N VAL A 233 1.42 7.02 -35.45
CA VAL A 233 0.24 7.88 -35.63
C VAL A 233 0.59 9.06 -36.52
N ASP A 234 -0.07 9.17 -37.68
CA ASP A 234 0.06 10.32 -38.58
C ASP A 234 -0.72 11.53 -38.03
N TRP A 235 -0.02 12.37 -37.24
CA TRP A 235 -0.60 13.56 -36.59
C TRP A 235 -1.21 14.57 -37.58
N SER A 236 -0.74 14.59 -38.83
CA SER A 236 -1.30 15.45 -39.89
C SER A 236 -2.68 15.02 -40.36
N GLU A 237 -3.04 13.74 -40.24
CA GLU A 237 -4.37 13.25 -40.60
C GLU A 237 -5.39 13.48 -39.48
N LEU A 238 -4.92 13.49 -38.23
CA LEU A 238 -5.76 13.76 -37.06
C LEU A 238 -6.37 15.18 -37.07
N SER A 239 -5.69 16.17 -37.67
CA SER A 239 -6.22 17.54 -37.74
C SER A 239 -7.48 17.66 -38.59
N ASN A 240 -7.75 16.68 -39.46
CA ASN A 240 -8.94 16.63 -40.32
C ASN A 240 -9.98 15.61 -39.82
N ALA A 241 -9.84 15.11 -38.59
CA ALA A 241 -10.76 14.11 -38.06
C ALA A 241 -12.18 14.68 -37.86
N PRO A 242 -13.24 13.89 -38.09
CA PRO A 242 -14.63 14.26 -37.78
C PRO A 242 -14.79 14.68 -36.32
N SER A 243 -15.59 15.73 -36.08
CA SER A 243 -15.84 16.27 -34.72
C SER A 243 -16.37 15.21 -33.74
N ASP A 244 -17.17 14.26 -34.23
CA ASP A 244 -17.75 13.19 -33.42
C ASP A 244 -16.68 12.21 -32.91
N LEU A 245 -15.62 11.97 -33.69
CA LEU A 245 -14.49 11.14 -33.27
C LEU A 245 -13.60 11.90 -32.28
N VAL A 246 -13.40 13.20 -32.50
CA VAL A 246 -12.67 14.05 -31.55
C VAL A 246 -13.36 14.06 -30.19
N ALA A 247 -14.69 14.23 -30.15
CA ALA A 247 -15.45 14.18 -28.91
C ALA A 247 -15.30 12.84 -28.16
N LYS A 248 -15.36 11.72 -28.88
CA LYS A 248 -15.14 10.39 -28.29
C LYS A 248 -13.71 10.18 -27.80
N LEU A 249 -12.72 10.70 -28.52
CA LEU A 249 -11.32 10.63 -28.09
C LEU A 249 -11.08 11.43 -26.82
N VAL A 250 -11.69 12.61 -26.70
CA VAL A 250 -11.63 13.41 -25.46
C VAL A 250 -12.32 12.66 -24.32
N GLU A 251 -13.50 12.08 -24.55
CA GLU A 251 -14.19 11.28 -23.53
C GLU A 251 -13.34 10.08 -23.07
N LEU A 252 -12.75 9.33 -24.00
CA LEU A 252 -11.86 8.21 -23.67
C LEU A 252 -10.58 8.67 -22.97
N HIS A 253 -10.04 9.82 -23.36
CA HIS A 253 -8.88 10.42 -22.70
C HIS A 253 -9.20 10.76 -21.24
N ASP A 254 -10.32 11.44 -20.98
CA ASP A 254 -10.78 11.78 -19.63
C ASP A 254 -11.00 10.51 -18.79
N GLN A 255 -11.62 9.47 -19.39
CA GLN A 255 -11.80 8.17 -18.72
C GLN A 255 -10.46 7.50 -18.37
N LEU A 256 -9.48 7.54 -19.28
CA LEU A 256 -8.15 6.97 -19.04
C LEU A 256 -7.38 7.77 -17.98
N GLU A 257 -7.51 9.10 -17.97
CA GLU A 257 -6.91 9.93 -16.92
C GLU A 257 -7.50 9.62 -15.54
N ASP A 258 -8.82 9.48 -15.45
CA ASP A 258 -9.50 9.13 -14.20
C ASP A 258 -9.07 7.73 -13.72
N GLN A 259 -8.98 6.75 -14.62
CA GLN A 259 -8.47 5.41 -14.30
C GLN A 259 -7.01 5.47 -13.83
N LEU A 260 -6.18 6.28 -14.48
CA LEU A 260 -4.79 6.49 -14.08
C LEU A 260 -4.71 7.12 -12.69
N ARG A 261 -5.52 8.13 -12.38
CA ARG A 261 -5.59 8.71 -11.02
C ARG A 261 -6.02 7.68 -9.98
N GLN A 262 -7.04 6.86 -10.27
CA GLN A 262 -7.48 5.79 -9.37
C GLN A 262 -6.37 4.75 -9.13
N ALA A 263 -5.65 4.34 -10.17
CA ALA A 263 -4.54 3.42 -10.05
C ALA A 263 -3.36 4.03 -9.27
N GLN A 264 -3.07 5.31 -9.46
CA GLN A 264 -2.04 6.00 -8.66
C GLN A 264 -2.43 6.07 -7.19
N LEU A 265 -3.70 6.35 -6.89
CA LEU A 265 -4.22 6.35 -5.53
C LEU A 265 -4.13 4.96 -4.89
N SER A 266 -4.53 3.90 -5.59
CA SER A 266 -4.44 2.53 -5.06
C SER A 266 -2.99 2.12 -4.79
N VAL A 267 -2.06 2.40 -5.72
CA VAL A 267 -0.63 2.13 -5.53
C VAL A 267 -0.07 2.94 -4.35
N SER A 268 -0.49 4.20 -4.17
CA SER A 268 -0.05 5.02 -3.04
C SER A 268 -0.54 4.45 -1.70
N LEU A 269 -1.77 3.93 -1.67
CA LEU A 269 -2.36 3.29 -0.49
C LEU A 269 -1.63 1.99 -0.16
N GLU A 270 -1.38 1.14 -1.16
CA GLU A 270 -0.60 -0.09 -1.00
C GLU A 270 0.81 0.20 -0.49
N ARG A 271 1.50 1.20 -1.06
CA ARG A 271 2.82 1.63 -0.57
C ARG A 271 2.77 2.10 0.88
N ALA A 272 1.74 2.86 1.26
CA ALA A 272 1.55 3.31 2.64
C ALA A 272 1.28 2.14 3.59
N MET A 273 0.45 1.17 3.18
CA MET A 273 0.19 -0.05 3.95
C MET A 273 1.46 -0.89 4.13
N LEU A 274 2.19 -1.16 3.05
CA LEU A 274 3.47 -1.89 3.11
C LEU A 274 4.50 -1.16 3.99
N THR A 275 4.53 0.17 3.96
CA THR A 275 5.43 0.95 4.84
C THR A 275 5.05 0.78 6.31
N ARG A 276 3.75 0.82 6.64
CA ARG A 276 3.25 0.55 8.00
C ARG A 276 3.54 -0.87 8.45
N GLU A 277 3.35 -1.86 7.58
CA GLU A 277 3.66 -3.26 7.87
C GLU A 277 5.15 -3.49 8.08
N ARG A 278 6.01 -2.91 7.23
CA ARG A 278 7.47 -2.92 7.42
C ARG A 278 7.87 -2.29 8.75
N ALA A 279 7.25 -1.17 9.13
CA ALA A 279 7.51 -0.54 10.43
C ALA A 279 7.09 -1.45 11.60
N LYS A 280 5.93 -2.11 11.53
CA LYS A 280 5.49 -3.10 12.52
C LYS A 280 6.46 -4.28 12.60
N LEU A 281 6.88 -4.83 11.48
CA LEU A 281 7.85 -5.92 11.43
C LEU A 281 9.21 -5.50 12.01
N ALA A 282 9.67 -4.28 11.73
CA ALA A 282 10.88 -3.73 12.32
C ALA A 282 10.76 -3.59 13.85
N GLN A 283 9.61 -3.13 14.36
CA GLN A 283 9.35 -3.06 15.81
C GLN A 283 9.34 -4.45 16.46
N VAL A 284 8.68 -5.44 15.83
CA VAL A 284 8.67 -6.83 16.31
C VAL A 284 10.08 -7.42 16.30
N LYS A 285 10.86 -7.19 15.23
CA LYS A 285 12.25 -7.62 15.13
C LYS A 285 13.10 -7.00 16.25
N GLN A 286 13.00 -5.69 16.48
CA GLN A 286 13.70 -5.02 17.57
C GLN A 286 13.27 -5.54 18.96
N HIS A 287 11.99 -5.86 19.15
CA HIS A 287 11.50 -6.47 20.38
C HIS A 287 12.13 -7.85 20.60
N LEU A 288 12.06 -8.73 19.58
CA LEU A 288 12.67 -10.05 19.63
C LEU A 288 14.18 -9.99 19.84
N GLU A 289 14.90 -9.07 19.19
CA GLU A 289 16.34 -8.87 19.42
C GLU A 289 16.64 -8.47 20.87
N LYS A 290 15.81 -7.60 21.47
CA LYS A 290 15.92 -7.23 22.89
C LYS A 290 15.65 -8.43 23.80
N GLU A 291 14.65 -9.27 23.48
CA GLU A 291 14.34 -10.47 24.24
C GLU A 291 15.42 -11.55 24.11
N VAL A 292 15.93 -11.79 22.90
CA VAL A 292 17.07 -12.69 22.66
C VAL A 292 18.30 -12.18 23.38
N LYS A 293 18.57 -10.86 23.39
CA LYS A 293 19.68 -10.29 24.17
C LYS A 293 19.46 -10.41 25.69
N ARG A 294 18.22 -10.26 26.16
CA ARG A 294 17.83 -10.44 27.57
C ARG A 294 17.96 -11.90 28.03
N MET A 295 17.62 -12.85 27.17
CA MET A 295 17.71 -14.29 27.43
C MET A 295 19.11 -14.85 27.19
N GLY A 296 19.83 -14.31 26.20
CA GLY A 296 21.19 -14.68 25.81
C GLY A 296 22.28 -14.06 26.69
N GLY A 297 21.96 -13.01 27.46
CA GLY A 297 22.85 -12.47 28.50
C GLY A 297 23.14 -13.43 29.66
N GLY A 298 22.49 -14.61 29.70
CA GLY A 298 22.74 -15.68 30.67
C GLY A 298 23.56 -16.86 30.12
N LEU A 299 23.90 -16.90 28.84
CA LEU A 299 24.71 -17.97 28.24
C LEU A 299 25.96 -17.37 27.60
N GLY A 300 27.11 -17.74 28.16
CA GLY A 300 28.44 -17.34 27.71
C GLY A 300 28.77 -17.71 26.24
N PRO A 301 30.01 -17.45 25.81
CA PRO A 301 30.41 -17.11 24.43
C PRO A 301 30.41 -18.30 23.44
N PHE A 302 29.27 -18.97 23.29
CA PHE A 302 29.12 -20.13 22.41
C PHE A 302 28.05 -19.93 21.31
N ALA A 303 27.40 -18.76 21.25
CA ALA A 303 26.33 -18.46 20.30
C ALA A 303 26.66 -17.32 19.31
N GLN A 304 27.94 -16.97 19.17
CA GLN A 304 28.38 -15.87 18.29
C GLN A 304 28.64 -16.31 16.84
N GLU A 305 28.40 -17.59 16.50
CA GLU A 305 28.66 -18.14 15.16
C GLU A 305 27.38 -18.35 14.32
N VAL A 306 26.18 -18.12 14.87
CA VAL A 306 24.89 -18.38 14.16
C VAL A 306 24.04 -17.12 13.95
N ILE A 307 24.37 -16.00 14.60
CA ILE A 307 23.69 -14.72 14.35
C ILE A 307 24.61 -13.88 13.46
N GLY A 308 24.21 -13.79 12.19
CA GLY A 308 24.93 -13.19 11.06
C GLY A 308 25.80 -12.00 11.42
N SER A 309 27.03 -12.07 10.90
CA SER A 309 28.03 -11.04 10.95
C SER A 309 27.42 -9.66 10.70
N LYS A 310 27.72 -8.75 11.61
CA LYS A 310 27.39 -7.32 11.55
C LYS A 310 27.77 -6.65 10.22
N GLU A 311 28.62 -7.31 9.43
CA GLU A 311 29.05 -6.94 8.09
C GLU A 311 27.94 -7.04 7.01
N ASP A 312 26.92 -7.89 7.20
CA ASP A 312 25.84 -8.04 6.21
C ASP A 312 24.81 -6.90 6.26
N GLY A 313 24.64 -6.28 7.44
CA GLY A 313 23.81 -5.08 7.60
C GLY A 313 24.44 -3.87 6.90
N ASP A 314 25.75 -3.66 7.09
CA ASP A 314 26.49 -2.55 6.47
C ASP A 314 26.61 -2.73 4.94
N ARG A 315 26.55 -3.97 4.43
CA ARG A 315 26.51 -4.26 2.99
C ARG A 315 25.16 -3.91 2.37
N LEU A 316 24.06 -4.23 3.04
CA LEU A 316 22.70 -3.89 2.59
C LEU A 316 22.48 -2.37 2.53
N ASP A 317 22.95 -1.63 3.53
CA ASP A 317 22.85 -0.16 3.53
C ASP A 317 23.70 0.47 2.42
N LYS A 318 24.90 -0.08 2.14
CA LYS A 318 25.72 0.35 0.98
C LYS A 318 25.07 0.04 -0.37
N PHE A 319 24.39 -1.11 -0.50
CA PHE A 319 23.70 -1.46 -1.73
C PHE A 319 22.49 -0.56 -1.99
N ILE A 320 21.75 -0.18 -0.94
CA ILE A 320 20.62 0.76 -1.04
C ILE A 320 21.13 2.16 -1.45
N GLU A 321 22.25 2.62 -0.89
CA GLU A 321 22.85 3.92 -1.25
C GLU A 321 23.33 3.95 -2.72
N ILE A 322 23.88 2.84 -3.22
CA ILE A 322 24.29 2.71 -4.62
C ILE A 322 23.08 2.68 -5.55
N ALA A 323 22.04 1.91 -5.23
CA ALA A 323 20.82 1.80 -6.03
C ALA A 323 20.07 3.15 -6.15
N LEU A 324 20.04 3.93 -5.05
CA LEU A 324 19.43 5.26 -5.04
C LEU A 324 20.24 6.29 -5.83
N ARG A 325 21.58 6.18 -5.88
CA ARG A 325 22.41 7.06 -6.72
C ARG A 325 22.31 6.74 -8.21
N SER A 326 22.17 5.47 -8.59
CA SER A 326 21.96 5.08 -10.00
C SER A 326 20.60 5.51 -10.53
N SER A 327 19.57 5.60 -9.68
CA SER A 327 18.23 6.08 -10.07
C SER A 327 18.13 7.61 -10.24
N SER A 328 19.13 8.37 -9.82
CA SER A 328 19.09 9.85 -9.85
C SER A 328 19.90 10.45 -11.02
N ASN A 329 20.48 9.62 -11.87
CA ASN A 329 21.36 10.01 -12.98
C ASN A 329 20.85 9.59 -14.37
N GLU A 330 19.59 9.16 -14.48
CA GLU A 330 18.80 9.04 -15.71
C GLU A 330 17.65 10.05 -15.68
#